data_AF-A0A537H8A8-F1
#
_entry.id   AF-A0A537H8A8-F1
#
_cell.length_a   1.000
_cell.length_b   1.000
_cell.length_c   1.000
_cell.angle_alpha   90.00
_cell.angle_beta   90.00
_cell.angle_gamma   90.00
#
_symmetry.space_group_name_H-M   'P 1'
#
loop_
_entity.id
_entity.type
_entity.pdbx_description
1 polymer ?
#
loop_
_entity_poly.entity_id
_entity_poly.type
_entity_poly.pdbx_seq_one_letter_code
_entity_poly.pdbx_strand_id
1 'polypeptide(L)'
;MTESSENLLNHILAKNPGMPREELLTLIEQKKQESHGLLSDEGATRLLAQQLAGLSGEAVNISDQRISSVQAGLSDATISGEILSISQLREFQRSDGSVGKLVRVKLTDG
;
A
#
# COMPACT_ATOMS: atom_id res chain seq x y z
N MET A 1 14.06 -2.72 5.72
CA MET A 1 13.38 -1.53 6.27
C MET A 1 14.09 -0.24 5.87
N THR A 2 13.34 0.71 5.30
CA THR A 2 13.78 2.05 4.86
C THR A 2 13.56 3.08 5.97
N GLU A 3 14.25 4.22 5.93
CA GLU A 3 14.04 5.34 6.88
C GLU A 3 12.58 5.84 6.89
N SER A 4 11.94 5.84 5.70
CA SER A 4 10.50 6.11 5.53
C SER A 4 9.62 5.16 6.34
N SER A 5 9.86 3.84 6.21
CA SER A 5 9.09 2.82 6.91
C SER A 5 9.23 2.90 8.44
N GLU A 6 10.41 3.29 8.94
CA GLU A 6 10.68 3.41 10.37
C GLU A 6 9.99 4.63 10.99
N ASN A 7 9.99 5.76 10.28
CA ASN A 7 9.25 6.96 10.69
C ASN A 7 7.75 6.69 10.78
N LEU A 8 7.20 5.96 9.81
CA LEU A 8 5.79 5.60 9.81
C LEU A 8 5.44 4.65 10.96
N LEU A 9 6.30 3.65 11.22
CA LEU A 9 6.12 2.74 12.35
C LEU A 9 6.06 3.50 13.67
N ASN A 10 6.98 4.44 13.89
CA ASN A 10 6.97 5.27 15.10
C ASN A 10 5.69 6.13 15.21
N HIS A 11 5.18 6.63 14.09
CA HIS A 11 3.95 7.39 14.06
C HIS A 11 2.72 6.54 14.43
N ILE A 12 2.65 5.29 13.95
CA ILE A 12 1.58 4.34 14.31
C ILE A 12 1.60 4.07 15.82
N LEU A 13 2.77 3.79 16.39
CA LEU A 13 2.93 3.51 17.82
C LEU A 13 2.55 4.72 18.69
N ALA A 14 2.93 5.93 18.28
CA ALA A 14 2.57 7.16 19.00
C ALA A 14 1.05 7.37 19.10
N LYS A 15 0.30 7.00 18.06
CA LYS A 15 -1.18 7.07 18.05
C LYS A 15 -1.85 5.87 18.71
N ASN A 16 -1.14 4.76 18.90
CA ASN A 16 -1.65 3.52 19.47
C ASN A 16 -0.78 3.08 20.67
N PRO A 17 -0.77 3.81 21.79
CA PRO A 17 0.14 3.56 22.91
C PRO A 17 -0.11 2.21 23.62
N GLY A 18 -1.25 1.57 23.38
CA GLY A 18 -1.56 0.22 23.89
C GLY A 18 -0.97 -0.93 23.07
N MET A 19 -0.36 -0.65 21.91
CA MET A 19 0.21 -1.65 21.02
C MET A 19 1.74 -1.69 21.19
N PRO A 20 2.33 -2.81 21.65
CA PRO A 20 3.77 -2.96 21.70
C PRO A 20 4.37 -3.05 20.28
N ARG A 21 5.62 -2.59 20.14
CA ARG A 21 6.34 -2.57 18.85
C ARG A 21 6.43 -3.95 18.20
N GLU A 22 6.65 -4.99 18.99
CA GLU A 22 6.74 -6.37 18.50
C GLU A 22 5.43 -6.87 17.89
N GLU A 23 4.29 -6.47 18.46
CA GLU A 23 2.97 -6.80 17.92
C GLU A 23 2.77 -6.11 16.57
N LEU A 24 3.12 -4.82 16.45
CA LEU A 24 3.03 -4.11 15.17
C LEU A 24 3.92 -4.73 14.08
N LEU A 25 5.15 -5.15 14.42
CA LEU A 25 6.03 -5.86 13.48
C LEU A 25 5.44 -7.21 13.04
N THR A 26 4.83 -7.94 13.97
CA THR A 26 4.15 -9.20 13.67
C THR A 26 3.00 -8.98 12.69
N LEU A 27 2.22 -7.91 12.87
CA LEU A 27 1.15 -7.52 11.94
C LEU A 27 1.68 -7.14 10.56
N ILE A 28 2.82 -6.44 10.47
CA ILE A 28 3.47 -6.09 9.20
C ILE A 28 3.84 -7.35 8.42
N GLU A 29 4.51 -8.31 9.08
CA GLU A 29 4.90 -9.57 8.45
C GLU A 29 3.68 -10.41 8.03
N GLN A 30 2.64 -10.45 8.86
CA GLN A 30 1.39 -11.10 8.48
C GLN A 30 0.80 -10.48 7.21
N LYS A 31 0.78 -9.14 7.11
CA LYS A 31 0.25 -8.44 5.93
C LYS A 31 1.02 -8.76 4.65
N LYS A 32 2.35 -8.86 4.75
CA LYS A 32 3.21 -9.26 3.63
C LYS A 32 2.90 -10.68 3.16
N GLN A 33 2.72 -11.61 4.09
CA GLN A 33 2.36 -13.00 3.77
C GLN A 33 0.97 -13.10 3.12
N GLU A 34 -0.03 -12.39 3.66
CA GLU A 34 -1.39 -12.32 3.09
C GLU A 34 -1.39 -11.77 1.66
N SER A 35 -0.47 -10.85 1.34
CA SER A 35 -0.31 -10.30 0.00
C SER A 35 0.42 -11.24 -0.96
N HIS A 36 0.78 -12.46 -0.54
CA HIS A 36 1.63 -13.39 -1.29
C HIS A 36 2.97 -12.77 -1.73
N GLY A 37 3.56 -11.93 -0.87
CA GLY A 37 4.84 -11.28 -1.13
C GLY A 37 4.77 -10.08 -2.07
N LEU A 38 3.57 -9.57 -2.39
CA LEU A 38 3.40 -8.37 -3.20
C LEU A 38 3.68 -7.08 -2.43
N LEU A 39 3.56 -7.09 -1.10
CA LEU A 39 3.87 -5.94 -0.26
C LEU A 39 5.33 -5.99 0.22
N SER A 40 5.99 -4.83 0.13
CA SER A 40 7.24 -4.57 0.85
C SER A 40 6.97 -4.27 2.33
N ASP A 41 8.04 -4.14 3.14
CA ASP A 41 7.96 -3.64 4.52
C ASP A 41 7.24 -2.28 4.57
N GLU A 42 7.56 -1.37 3.63
CA GLU A 42 7.01 -0.03 3.58
C GLU A 42 5.53 -0.04 3.18
N GLY A 43 5.18 -0.80 2.14
CA GLY A 43 3.80 -0.97 1.69
C GLY A 43 2.91 -1.59 2.77
N ALA A 44 3.40 -2.62 3.47
CA ALA A 44 2.69 -3.26 4.58
C ALA A 44 2.53 -2.31 5.78
N THR A 45 3.59 -1.59 6.14
CA THR A 45 3.54 -0.58 7.21
C THR A 45 2.53 0.52 6.89
N ARG A 46 2.49 1.01 5.64
CA ARG A 46 1.53 2.02 5.17
C ARG A 46 0.09 1.53 5.20
N LEU A 47 -0.14 0.28 4.81
CA LEU A 47 -1.48 -0.30 4.87
C LEU A 47 -1.98 -0.38 6.32
N LEU A 48 -1.13 -0.82 7.25
CA LEU A 48 -1.48 -0.84 8.67
C LEU A 48 -1.67 0.56 9.25
N ALA A 49 -0.88 1.55 8.81
CA ALA A 49 -1.05 2.93 9.22
C ALA A 49 -2.45 3.46 8.87
N GLN A 50 -2.95 3.16 7.68
CA GLN A 50 -4.31 3.51 7.27
C GLN A 50 -5.38 2.79 8.11
N GLN A 51 -5.17 1.51 8.40
CA GLN A 51 -6.14 0.69 9.15
C GLN A 51 -6.22 1.06 10.64
N LEU A 52 -5.07 1.25 11.29
CA LEU A 52 -4.98 1.40 12.75
C LEU A 52 -5.03 2.86 13.19
N ALA A 53 -4.36 3.75 12.47
CA ALA A 53 -4.23 5.15 12.89
C ALA A 53 -5.29 6.06 12.26
N GLY A 54 -6.23 5.51 11.47
CA GLY A 54 -7.26 6.28 10.77
C GLY A 54 -6.66 7.38 9.90
N LEU A 55 -5.42 7.20 9.44
CA LEU A 55 -4.70 8.15 8.60
C LEU A 55 -5.34 8.16 7.22
N SER A 56 -6.46 8.85 7.12
CA SER A 56 -7.10 9.20 5.86
C SER A 56 -6.62 10.58 5.46
N GLY A 57 -5.87 10.66 4.37
CA GLY A 57 -5.59 11.91 3.65
C GLY A 57 -4.59 12.89 4.28
N GLU A 58 -4.37 12.90 5.60
CA GLU A 58 -3.40 13.80 6.22
C GLU A 58 -2.01 13.16 6.37
N ALA A 59 -1.18 13.43 5.36
CA ALA A 59 0.25 13.67 5.51
C ALA A 59 1.03 12.63 6.32
N VAL A 60 1.06 11.38 5.85
CA VAL A 60 2.36 10.73 5.87
C VAL A 60 3.13 11.33 4.71
N ASN A 61 3.91 12.40 4.97
CA ASN A 61 4.87 13.01 4.04
C ASN A 61 6.00 12.00 3.76
N ILE A 62 5.63 10.90 3.14
CA ILE A 62 6.55 10.01 2.48
C ILE A 62 6.68 10.61 1.09
N SER A 63 7.90 10.73 0.59
CA SER A 63 8.17 11.18 -0.76
C SER A 63 7.58 10.18 -1.75
N ASP A 64 6.29 10.33 -2.04
CA ASP A 64 5.61 9.54 -3.04
C ASP A 64 6.30 9.79 -4.38
N GLN A 65 6.53 8.72 -5.12
CA GLN A 65 7.18 8.79 -6.41
C GLN A 65 6.23 9.42 -7.42
N ARG A 66 6.79 10.21 -8.36
CA ARG A 66 5.99 10.63 -9.52
C ARG A 66 5.66 9.42 -10.38
N ILE A 67 4.47 9.42 -10.97
CA ILE A 67 4.04 8.41 -11.96
C ILE A 67 5.08 8.34 -13.09
N SER A 68 5.64 9.47 -13.51
CA SER A 68 6.68 9.53 -14.55
C SER A 68 7.99 8.83 -14.20
N SER A 69 8.24 8.53 -12.92
CA SER A 69 9.45 7.84 -12.46
C SER A 69 9.29 6.32 -12.32
N VAL A 70 8.06 5.81 -12.47
CA VAL A 70 7.79 4.37 -12.38
C VAL A 70 8.26 3.69 -13.66
N GLN A 71 9.17 2.73 -13.51
CA GLN A 71 9.76 1.95 -14.58
C GLN A 71 9.65 0.44 -14.31
N ALA A 72 9.67 -0.35 -15.39
CA ALA A 72 9.70 -1.81 -15.28
C ALA A 72 10.93 -2.27 -14.47
N GLY A 73 10.73 -3.22 -13.56
CA GLY A 73 11.79 -3.77 -12.71
C GLY A 73 12.00 -3.07 -11.37
N LEU A 74 11.25 -1.99 -11.06
CA LEU A 74 11.16 -1.49 -9.69
C LEU A 74 10.53 -2.55 -8.78
N SER A 75 11.14 -2.77 -7.61
CA SER A 75 10.64 -3.71 -6.61
C SER A 75 9.37 -3.20 -5.92
N ASP A 76 9.29 -1.89 -5.71
CA ASP A 76 8.14 -1.22 -5.09
C ASP A 76 8.07 0.23 -5.59
N ALA A 77 6.85 0.75 -5.70
CA ALA A 77 6.55 2.13 -6.02
C ALA A 77 5.28 2.55 -5.28
N THR A 78 5.39 3.61 -4.47
CA THR A 78 4.23 4.26 -3.87
C THR A 78 3.98 5.58 -4.56
N ILE A 79 2.78 5.75 -5.11
CA ILE A 79 2.34 6.95 -5.83
C ILE A 79 1.06 7.50 -5.19
N SER A 80 0.92 8.81 -5.18
CA SER A 80 -0.33 9.50 -4.84
C SER A 80 -0.79 10.34 -6.01
N GLY A 81 -2.08 10.34 -6.28
CA GLY A 81 -2.66 11.06 -7.41
C GLY A 81 -4.18 11.11 -7.38
N GLU A 82 -4.74 11.91 -8.28
CA GLU A 82 -6.17 12.04 -8.50
C GLU A 82 -6.69 10.95 -9.43
N ILE A 83 -7.83 10.33 -9.07
CA ILE A 83 -8.51 9.37 -9.93
C ILE A 83 -9.25 10.10 -11.06
N LEU A 84 -8.78 9.91 -12.29
CA LEU A 84 -9.41 10.48 -13.49
C LEU A 84 -10.62 9.67 -13.96
N SER A 85 -10.57 8.34 -13.83
CA SER A 85 -11.67 7.47 -14.27
C SER A 85 -11.56 6.07 -13.68
N ILE A 86 -12.70 5.43 -13.43
CA ILE A 86 -12.82 4.02 -13.05
C ILE A 86 -13.68 3.32 -14.10
N SER A 87 -13.20 2.20 -14.66
CA SER A 87 -13.98 1.41 -15.62
C SER A 87 -15.06 0.59 -14.93
N GLN A 88 -16.06 0.13 -15.70
CA GLN A 88 -16.98 -0.90 -15.23
C GLN A 88 -16.24 -2.22 -14.93
N LEU A 89 -16.80 -3.01 -14.01
CA LEU A 89 -16.36 -4.37 -13.71
C LEU A 89 -16.52 -5.25 -14.96
N ARG A 90 -15.44 -5.90 -15.37
CA ARG A 90 -15.43 -6.87 -16.47
C ARG A 90 -15.07 -8.25 -15.95
N GLU A 91 -15.78 -9.26 -16.43
CA GLU A 91 -15.46 -10.66 -16.17
C GLU A 91 -14.74 -11.26 -17.39
N PHE A 92 -13.79 -12.17 -17.15
CA PHE A 92 -13.05 -12.87 -18.20
C PHE A 92 -12.76 -14.31 -17.79
N GLN A 93 -12.58 -15.20 -18.75
CA GLN A 93 -12.23 -16.60 -18.47
C GLN A 93 -10.71 -16.74 -18.35
N ARG A 94 -10.23 -17.34 -17.24
CA ARG A 94 -8.82 -17.67 -17.05
C ARG A 94 -8.46 -18.95 -17.80
N SER A 95 -7.16 -19.18 -17.99
CA SER A 95 -6.63 -20.39 -18.62
C SER A 95 -6.95 -21.68 -17.86
N ASP A 96 -7.19 -21.59 -16.55
CA ASP A 96 -7.61 -22.70 -15.69
C ASP A 96 -9.14 -22.94 -15.68
N GLY A 97 -9.89 -22.19 -16.51
CA GLY A 97 -11.35 -22.26 -16.59
C GLY A 97 -12.11 -21.44 -15.55
N SER A 98 -11.43 -20.84 -14.57
CA SER A 98 -12.06 -19.98 -13.56
C SER A 98 -12.46 -18.61 -14.13
N VAL A 99 -13.40 -17.92 -13.47
CA VAL A 99 -13.81 -16.56 -13.86
C VAL A 99 -12.96 -15.52 -13.13
N GLY A 100 -12.24 -14.71 -13.91
CA GLY A 100 -11.52 -13.53 -13.46
C GLY A 100 -12.38 -12.27 -13.53
N LYS A 101 -12.02 -11.29 -12.69
CA LYS A 101 -12.68 -9.99 -12.59
C LYS A 101 -11.64 -8.89 -12.75
N LEU A 102 -11.97 -7.82 -13.48
CA LEU A 102 -11.06 -6.71 -13.77
C LEU A 102 -11.81 -5.37 -13.66
N VAL A 103 -11.16 -4.41 -13.01
CA VAL A 103 -11.48 -2.98 -13.07
C VAL A 103 -10.19 -2.24 -13.43
N ARG A 104 -10.30 -1.21 -14.28
CA ARG A 104 -9.19 -0.31 -14.60
C ARG A 104 -9.41 1.03 -13.93
N VAL A 105 -8.34 1.58 -13.38
CA VAL A 105 -8.32 2.92 -12.79
C VAL A 105 -7.29 3.75 -13.54
N LYS A 106 -7.63 4.99 -13.88
CA LYS A 106 -6.70 5.98 -14.46
C LYS A 106 -6.43 7.05 -13.41
N LEU A 107 -5.16 7.40 -13.24
CA LEU A 107 -4.65 8.29 -12.19
C LEU A 107 -3.79 9.40 -12.83
N THR A 108 -3.68 10.55 -12.17
CA THR A 108 -2.71 11.62 -12.49
C THR A 108 -2.11 12.19 -11.20
N ASP A 109 -0.85 12.61 -11.22
CA ASP A 109 -0.12 13.16 -10.08
C ASP A 109 0.32 14.63 -10.26
N GLY A 110 -0.21 15.31 -11.30
CA GLY A 110 0.07 16.72 -11.61
C GLY A 110 1.16 16.95 -12.65
#